data_AF-A0A8J3F0Q3-F1
#
_entry.id   AF-A0A8J3F0Q3-F1
#
_cell.length_a   1.000
_cell.length_b   1.000
_cell.length_c   1.000
_cell.angle_alpha   90.00
_cell.angle_beta   90.00
_cell.angle_gamma   90.00
#
_symmetry.space_group_name_H-M   'P 1'
#
loop_
_entity.id
_entity.type
_entity.pdbx_description
1 polymer ?
#
loop_
_entity_poly.entity_id
_entity_poly.type
_entity_poly.pdbx_seq_one_letter_code
_entity_poly.pdbx_strand_id
1 'polypeptide(L)'
;MKKLLMICVCALLFSFSVFSPQASAAGIKLTMKQTKYSLEVGKSVKVGISVSGTKLSKVKWKSSSSTIVTVNQSGTVKGIKEGSAKVTAYLPNTKYSAVTTITVSKKALTTQEVFQKVNPSIVYIELYDAKDKLLKTGSGVITKSDGVVVTNHHVITNIIEPSYVVIVLSDGRKFKTNQVIGFDADRDLAVLKINGVSNLKAVTLGNSSSIKTGEKSFALGSPLGISNTITEGIISNKSVKLDGDSTPYIQSTAPISSGNSGGALVNKFGEVIGINVATLIEGQNMNLAIPINYYKKIKLTSPNTLLNVNRLYYAPLSGEGTIEEEEPNDLPKDSDILEYKKNHIKATISNNDDFDYYAFLLTEESTVKIESYALDANLQGEYSFELYDVNGETVDWGEEERDATGKIVSKSETKLPPGIYIIEFATYLDTTQVFSNSAYNTTVEVITQ
;
A
#
# COMPACT_ATOMS: atom_id res chain seq x y z
N MET A 1 81.68 -19.34 47.64
CA MET A 1 80.93 -19.11 48.90
C MET A 1 79.48 -18.88 48.48
N LYS A 2 78.45 -19.68 48.78
CA LYS A 2 78.16 -20.61 49.88
C LYS A 2 77.61 -21.96 49.37
N LYS A 3 78.01 -23.03 50.06
CA LYS A 3 77.38 -24.36 50.11
C LYS A 3 76.08 -24.31 50.92
N LEU A 4 75.11 -25.17 50.58
CA LEU A 4 74.23 -25.98 51.45
C LEU A 4 73.33 -26.78 50.48
N LEU A 5 73.34 -28.10 50.29
CA LEU A 5 73.53 -29.30 51.12
C LEU A 5 72.46 -29.55 52.20
N MET A 6 71.49 -30.43 51.90
CA MET A 6 70.92 -31.48 52.78
C MET A 6 69.83 -32.23 51.99
N ILE A 7 70.01 -33.48 51.53
CA ILE A 7 70.07 -34.78 52.24
C ILE A 7 68.75 -35.18 52.92
N CYS A 8 68.04 -36.14 52.32
CA CYS A 8 67.51 -37.37 52.96
C CYS A 8 66.92 -38.27 51.85
N VAL A 9 67.53 -39.40 51.48
CA VAL A 9 67.46 -40.73 52.15
C VAL A 9 66.05 -41.32 52.06
N CYS A 10 65.82 -42.29 51.16
CA CYS A 10 65.68 -43.70 51.55
C CYS A 10 65.38 -44.65 50.37
N ALA A 11 66.16 -45.73 50.33
CA ALA A 11 65.83 -47.10 49.94
C ALA A 11 65.23 -47.41 48.56
N LEU A 12 66.08 -48.04 47.73
CA LEU A 12 65.71 -48.99 46.68
C LEU A 12 64.85 -50.14 47.23
N LEU A 13 63.94 -50.66 46.40
CA LEU A 13 63.83 -52.10 46.10
C LEU A 13 63.01 -52.32 44.81
N PHE A 14 63.49 -53.28 44.02
CA PHE A 14 63.18 -53.57 42.62
C PHE A 14 61.73 -54.03 42.35
N SER A 15 61.19 -53.62 41.20
CA SER A 15 60.36 -54.50 40.35
C SER A 15 60.45 -54.06 38.89
N PHE A 16 60.72 -55.02 37.99
CA PHE A 16 60.61 -54.83 36.55
C PHE A 16 59.14 -54.58 36.19
N SER A 17 58.85 -53.45 35.54
CA SER A 17 57.60 -53.25 34.79
C SER A 17 57.90 -53.08 33.30
N VAL A 18 57.38 -54.05 32.57
CA VAL A 18 57.32 -54.19 31.11
C VAL A 18 56.55 -53.01 30.48
N PHE A 19 56.95 -52.65 29.26
CA PHE A 19 56.24 -51.83 28.27
C PHE A 19 54.71 -51.73 28.43
N SER A 20 54.15 -50.52 28.38
CA SER A 20 53.45 -50.06 27.16
C SER A 20 53.19 -48.55 27.21
N PRO A 21 53.39 -47.81 26.11
CA PRO A 21 52.80 -46.49 25.95
C PRO A 21 51.29 -46.69 25.73
N GLN A 22 50.48 -46.19 26.65
CA GLN A 22 49.04 -46.17 26.52
C GLN A 22 48.69 -45.16 25.42
N ALA A 23 48.73 -45.61 24.16
CA ALA A 23 48.14 -44.90 23.04
C ALA A 23 46.65 -44.78 23.33
N SER A 24 46.23 -43.61 23.81
CA SER A 24 44.83 -43.19 23.84
C SER A 24 44.25 -43.47 22.45
N ALA A 25 43.36 -44.45 22.35
CA ALA A 25 42.64 -44.74 21.12
C ALA A 25 41.89 -43.45 20.74
N ALA A 26 42.37 -42.76 19.71
CA ALA A 26 41.73 -41.56 19.18
C ALA A 26 40.29 -41.91 18.79
N GLY A 27 39.34 -41.55 19.67
CA GLY A 27 37.93 -41.86 19.50
C GLY A 27 37.42 -41.28 18.19
N ILE A 28 36.59 -42.05 17.48
CA ILE A 28 35.98 -41.60 16.23
C ILE A 28 35.20 -40.31 16.51
N LYS A 29 35.39 -39.28 15.68
CA LYS A 29 34.58 -38.05 15.71
C LYS A 29 33.97 -37.83 14.34
N LEU A 30 32.68 -37.49 14.32
CA LEU A 30 31.94 -37.06 13.14
C LEU A 30 31.33 -35.70 13.45
N THR A 31 31.69 -34.68 12.66
CA THR A 31 31.18 -33.30 12.84
C THR A 31 30.71 -32.72 11.52
N MET A 32 29.71 -31.84 11.58
CA MET A 32 29.31 -31.02 10.44
C MET A 32 30.32 -29.88 10.26
N LYS A 33 30.69 -29.57 9.02
CA LYS A 33 31.49 -28.37 8.72
C LYS A 33 30.71 -27.08 8.97
N GLN A 34 29.38 -27.13 8.84
CA GLN A 34 28.48 -26.01 9.14
C GLN A 34 27.22 -26.52 9.83
N THR A 35 26.76 -25.78 10.83
CA THR A 35 25.56 -26.13 11.63
C THR A 35 24.25 -25.67 10.99
N LYS A 36 24.33 -24.77 10.00
CA LYS A 36 23.19 -24.22 9.26
C LYS A 36 23.53 -24.02 7.79
N TYR A 37 22.57 -24.31 6.91
CA TYR A 37 22.59 -23.97 5.48
C TYR A 37 21.28 -23.32 5.08
N SER A 38 21.34 -22.41 4.11
CA SER A 38 20.18 -21.79 3.47
C SER A 38 20.21 -22.06 1.96
N LEU A 39 19.06 -22.42 1.39
CA LEU A 39 18.89 -22.59 -0.05
C LEU A 39 17.47 -22.23 -0.48
N GLU A 40 17.27 -22.00 -1.77
CA GLU A 40 15.94 -21.84 -2.34
C GLU A 40 15.34 -23.19 -2.75
N VAL A 41 14.00 -23.26 -2.83
CA VAL A 41 13.29 -24.41 -3.41
C VAL A 41 13.88 -24.75 -4.78
N GLY A 42 14.19 -26.04 -4.99
CA GLY A 42 14.77 -26.58 -6.21
C GLY A 42 16.30 -26.55 -6.26
N LYS A 43 16.97 -25.73 -5.45
CA LYS A 43 18.45 -25.67 -5.37
C LYS A 43 19.01 -26.83 -4.54
N SER A 44 20.29 -27.11 -4.73
CA SER A 44 21.01 -28.14 -3.99
C SER A 44 22.30 -27.61 -3.40
N VAL A 45 22.70 -28.14 -2.25
CA VAL A 45 23.96 -27.80 -1.58
C VAL A 45 24.64 -29.07 -1.09
N LYS A 46 25.97 -29.10 -1.16
CA LYS A 46 26.77 -30.18 -0.59
C LYS A 46 27.01 -29.90 0.89
N VAL A 47 26.49 -30.77 1.76
CA VAL A 47 26.76 -30.68 3.19
C VAL A 47 28.11 -31.33 3.48
N GLY A 48 29.02 -30.55 4.05
CA GLY A 48 30.36 -31.01 4.40
C GLY A 48 30.40 -31.63 5.80
N ILE A 49 31.14 -32.73 5.93
CA ILE A 49 31.46 -33.37 7.21
C ILE A 49 32.96 -33.47 7.40
N SER A 50 33.39 -33.54 8.66
CA SER A 50 34.74 -33.92 9.06
C SER A 50 34.68 -35.21 9.86
N VAL A 51 35.51 -36.19 9.50
CA VAL A 51 35.58 -37.48 10.20
C VAL A 51 37.02 -37.82 10.54
N SER A 52 37.28 -38.24 11.78
CA SER A 52 38.60 -38.66 12.26
C SER A 52 38.52 -40.03 12.95
N GLY A 53 39.54 -40.88 12.79
CA GLY A 53 39.65 -42.22 13.42
C GLY A 53 40.03 -43.35 12.46
N THR A 54 40.45 -44.50 12.97
CA THR A 54 41.18 -45.58 12.25
C THR A 54 40.32 -46.54 11.41
N LYS A 55 38.98 -46.46 11.43
CA LYS A 55 38.13 -47.30 10.56
C LYS A 55 36.80 -46.60 10.24
N LEU A 56 36.70 -46.02 9.05
CA LEU A 56 35.50 -45.30 8.61
C LEU A 56 34.55 -46.24 7.87
N SER A 57 33.39 -46.55 8.47
CA SER A 57 32.25 -47.08 7.73
C SER A 57 31.69 -46.01 6.77
N LYS A 58 31.07 -46.40 5.65
CA LYS A 58 30.44 -45.44 4.73
C LYS A 58 29.38 -44.64 5.49
N VAL A 59 29.56 -43.31 5.53
CA VAL A 59 28.61 -42.38 6.15
C VAL A 59 27.26 -42.46 5.42
N LYS A 60 26.19 -42.59 6.20
CA LYS A 60 24.81 -42.52 5.70
C LYS A 60 24.16 -41.20 6.08
N TRP A 61 23.11 -40.86 5.34
CA TRP A 61 22.42 -39.58 5.46
C TRP A 61 20.92 -39.79 5.61
N LYS A 62 20.28 -38.97 6.43
CA LYS A 62 18.82 -38.92 6.53
C LYS A 62 18.36 -37.48 6.73
N SER A 63 17.14 -37.20 6.26
CA SER A 63 16.42 -35.95 6.51
C SER A 63 15.35 -36.19 7.56
N SER A 64 15.11 -35.22 8.43
CA SER A 64 13.96 -35.24 9.35
C SER A 64 12.63 -34.99 8.64
N SER A 65 12.66 -34.44 7.42
CA SER A 65 11.47 -34.24 6.58
C SER A 65 11.85 -34.26 5.11
N SER A 66 11.56 -35.36 4.42
CA SER A 66 11.78 -35.52 2.97
C SER A 66 10.91 -34.58 2.12
N THR A 67 9.81 -34.06 2.69
CA THR A 67 8.93 -33.10 2.03
C THR A 67 9.52 -31.69 1.97
N ILE A 68 10.47 -31.36 2.86
CA ILE A 68 11.17 -30.08 2.89
C ILE A 68 12.55 -30.22 2.22
N VAL A 69 13.32 -31.25 2.57
CA VAL A 69 14.63 -31.51 1.97
C VAL A 69 14.88 -33.00 1.74
N THR A 70 15.44 -33.33 0.59
CA THR A 70 16.00 -34.67 0.31
C THR A 70 17.51 -34.64 0.42
N VAL A 71 18.13 -35.72 0.88
CA VAL A 71 19.60 -35.87 0.92
C VAL A 71 20.00 -37.18 0.25
N ASN A 72 20.94 -37.12 -0.70
CA ASN A 72 21.45 -38.32 -1.36
C ASN A 72 22.60 -38.96 -0.56
N GLN A 73 23.05 -40.15 -0.98
CA GLN A 73 24.12 -40.89 -0.29
C GLN A 73 25.46 -40.14 -0.24
N SER A 74 25.67 -39.18 -1.13
CA SER A 74 26.88 -38.37 -1.15
C SER A 74 26.84 -37.21 -0.14
N GLY A 75 25.69 -36.91 0.47
CA GLY A 75 25.50 -35.73 1.33
C GLY A 75 25.09 -34.46 0.57
N THR A 76 24.64 -34.59 -0.68
CA THR A 76 24.03 -33.47 -1.41
C THR A 76 22.57 -33.36 -0.99
N VAL A 77 22.20 -32.19 -0.47
CA VAL A 77 20.85 -31.85 -0.02
C VAL A 77 20.16 -31.02 -1.09
N LYS A 78 18.91 -31.36 -1.45
CA LYS A 78 18.05 -30.58 -2.35
C LYS A 78 16.84 -30.06 -1.59
N GLY A 79 16.52 -28.78 -1.78
CA GLY A 79 15.34 -28.13 -1.20
C GLY A 79 14.11 -28.46 -2.03
N ILE A 80 13.07 -28.98 -1.38
CA ILE A 80 11.84 -29.43 -2.03
C ILE A 80 10.70 -28.44 -1.79
N LYS A 81 10.55 -27.99 -0.55
CA LYS A 81 9.50 -27.05 -0.13
C LYS A 81 10.06 -26.09 0.89
N GLU A 82 9.48 -24.90 0.97
CA GLU A 82 9.75 -23.92 2.00
C GLU A 82 9.60 -24.54 3.40
N GLY A 83 10.54 -24.22 4.29
CA GLY A 83 10.54 -24.70 5.67
C GLY A 83 11.95 -24.97 6.20
N SER A 84 12.03 -25.65 7.34
CA SER A 84 13.30 -26.06 7.93
C SER A 84 13.28 -27.55 8.26
N ALA A 85 14.39 -28.23 7.98
CA ALA A 85 14.57 -29.64 8.27
C ALA A 85 16.00 -29.91 8.74
N LYS A 86 16.15 -30.91 9.62
CA LYS A 86 17.46 -31.38 10.07
C LYS A 86 17.97 -32.45 9.11
N VAL A 87 19.22 -32.32 8.69
CA VAL A 87 19.94 -33.36 7.95
C VAL A 87 20.99 -33.97 8.86
N THR A 88 20.95 -35.29 8.97
CA THR A 88 21.83 -36.07 9.85
C THR A 88 22.77 -36.93 9.01
N ALA A 89 24.08 -36.72 9.20
CA ALA A 89 25.11 -37.66 8.81
C ALA A 89 25.34 -38.64 9.97
N TYR A 90 25.42 -39.94 9.70
CA TYR A 90 25.64 -40.93 10.74
C TYR A 90 26.48 -42.12 10.24
N LEU A 91 27.24 -42.72 11.15
CA LEU A 91 27.96 -43.97 10.90
C LEU A 91 27.09 -45.15 11.33
N PRO A 92 26.73 -46.07 10.41
CA PRO A 92 25.87 -47.22 10.72
C PRO A 92 26.42 -48.06 11.87
N ASN A 93 25.54 -48.58 12.73
CA ASN A 93 25.88 -49.43 13.87
C ASN A 93 26.82 -48.77 14.90
N THR A 94 26.81 -47.44 14.97
CA THR A 94 27.57 -46.68 15.97
C THR A 94 26.69 -45.59 16.60
N LYS A 95 27.19 -44.98 17.68
CA LYS A 95 26.58 -43.80 18.30
C LYS A 95 26.91 -42.47 17.60
N TYR A 96 27.76 -42.49 16.58
CA TYR A 96 28.30 -41.27 15.97
C TYR A 96 27.35 -40.69 14.93
N SER A 97 26.90 -39.46 15.17
CA SER A 97 26.10 -38.69 14.24
C SER A 97 26.45 -37.20 14.32
N ALA A 98 26.22 -36.48 13.23
CA ALA A 98 26.31 -35.03 13.19
C ALA A 98 25.07 -34.48 12.48
N VAL A 99 24.58 -33.34 12.96
CA VAL A 99 23.32 -32.74 12.51
C VAL A 99 23.56 -31.32 12.06
N THR A 100 22.93 -30.95 10.94
CA THR A 100 22.87 -29.58 10.44
C THR A 100 21.43 -29.21 10.19
N THR A 101 21.10 -27.93 10.32
CA THR A 101 19.77 -27.41 10.00
C THR A 101 19.79 -26.83 8.61
N ILE A 102 18.83 -27.23 7.78
CA ILE A 102 18.67 -26.74 6.43
C ILE A 102 17.40 -25.90 6.39
N THR A 103 17.52 -24.64 6.01
CA THR A 103 16.38 -23.74 5.78
C THR A 103 16.19 -23.55 4.28
N VAL A 104 14.98 -23.82 3.80
CA VAL A 104 14.60 -23.66 2.40
C VAL A 104 13.67 -22.45 2.29
N SER A 105 14.06 -21.45 1.51
CA SER A 105 13.23 -20.30 1.17
C SER A 105 12.47 -20.52 -0.15
N LYS A 106 11.40 -19.76 -0.39
CA LYS A 106 10.71 -19.74 -1.68
C LYS A 106 11.68 -19.44 -2.83
N LYS A 107 11.43 -20.03 -4.00
CA LYS A 107 12.11 -19.72 -5.25
C LYS A 107 11.66 -18.34 -5.73
N ALA A 108 12.60 -17.42 -5.95
CA ALA A 108 12.30 -16.18 -6.65
C ALA A 108 11.95 -16.46 -8.12
N LEU A 109 10.89 -15.83 -8.60
CA LEU A 109 10.43 -15.91 -9.97
C LEU A 109 11.17 -14.90 -10.84
N THR A 110 11.37 -15.25 -12.11
CA THR A 110 11.78 -14.27 -13.12
C THR A 110 10.63 -13.30 -13.42
N THR A 111 10.93 -12.16 -14.04
CA THR A 111 9.93 -11.16 -14.46
C THR A 111 8.86 -11.79 -15.36
N GLN A 112 9.26 -12.66 -16.29
CA GLN A 112 8.34 -13.40 -17.15
C GLN A 112 7.46 -14.38 -16.36
N GLU A 113 8.03 -15.13 -15.39
CA GLU A 113 7.27 -16.04 -14.54
C GLU A 113 6.26 -15.27 -13.65
N VAL A 114 6.64 -14.10 -13.13
CA VAL A 114 5.73 -13.20 -12.39
C VAL A 114 4.59 -12.74 -13.30
N PHE A 115 4.93 -12.25 -14.50
CA PHE A 115 3.94 -11.79 -15.47
C PHE A 115 2.91 -12.88 -15.80
N GLN A 116 3.38 -14.07 -16.21
CA GLN A 116 2.49 -15.20 -16.54
C GLN A 116 1.61 -15.62 -15.36
N LYS A 117 2.13 -15.55 -14.14
CA LYS A 117 1.39 -15.93 -12.93
C LYS A 117 0.32 -14.91 -12.55
N VAL A 118 0.60 -13.62 -12.67
CA VAL A 118 -0.21 -12.54 -12.09
C VAL A 118 -1.11 -11.87 -13.12
N ASN A 119 -0.64 -11.66 -14.35
CA ASN A 119 -1.35 -10.91 -15.38
C ASN A 119 -2.80 -11.39 -15.64
N PRO A 120 -3.13 -12.70 -15.61
CA PRO A 120 -4.52 -13.14 -15.76
C PRO A 120 -5.48 -12.69 -14.65
N SER A 121 -4.94 -12.13 -13.56
CA SER A 121 -5.71 -11.59 -12.44
C SER A 121 -5.78 -10.05 -12.46
N ILE A 122 -5.13 -9.40 -13.43
CA ILE A 122 -5.15 -7.95 -13.60
C ILE A 122 -6.27 -7.60 -14.58
N VAL A 123 -7.07 -6.59 -14.22
CA VAL A 123 -8.21 -6.15 -15.01
C VAL A 123 -8.10 -4.68 -15.34
N TYR A 124 -8.70 -4.29 -16.46
CA TYR A 124 -8.95 -2.89 -16.79
C TYR A 124 -10.34 -2.49 -16.30
N ILE A 125 -10.44 -1.27 -15.78
CA ILE A 125 -11.67 -0.71 -15.22
C ILE A 125 -12.04 0.52 -16.04
N GLU A 126 -13.27 0.54 -16.54
CA GLU A 126 -13.89 1.66 -17.24
C GLU A 126 -15.10 2.11 -16.39
N LEU A 127 -15.11 3.35 -15.92
CA LEU A 127 -16.23 3.93 -15.16
C LEU A 127 -17.10 4.78 -16.10
N TYR A 128 -18.42 4.57 -16.05
CA TYR A 128 -19.40 5.20 -16.93
C TYR A 128 -20.52 5.90 -16.16
N ASP A 129 -21.09 6.94 -16.75
CA ASP A 129 -22.34 7.56 -16.29
C ASP A 129 -23.57 6.82 -16.83
N ALA A 130 -24.77 7.33 -16.52
CA ALA A 130 -26.03 6.74 -16.99
C ALA A 130 -26.29 6.94 -18.49
N LYS A 131 -25.51 7.79 -19.16
CA LYS A 131 -25.59 8.10 -20.61
C LYS A 131 -24.51 7.35 -21.42
N ASP A 132 -23.88 6.35 -20.81
CA ASP A 132 -22.79 5.55 -21.37
C ASP A 132 -21.54 6.37 -21.77
N LYS A 133 -21.34 7.57 -21.18
CA LYS A 133 -20.12 8.35 -21.34
C LYS A 133 -19.01 7.75 -20.46
N LEU A 134 -17.85 7.47 -21.06
CA LEU A 134 -16.67 7.05 -20.31
C LEU A 134 -16.15 8.23 -19.49
N LEU A 135 -16.05 8.04 -18.18
CA LEU A 135 -15.65 9.09 -17.24
C LEU A 135 -14.20 8.93 -16.78
N LYS A 136 -13.82 7.71 -16.37
CA LYS A 136 -12.51 7.42 -15.80
C LYS A 136 -12.10 5.99 -16.10
N THR A 137 -10.79 5.78 -16.06
CA THR A 137 -10.21 4.46 -16.29
C THR A 137 -9.15 4.15 -15.26
N GLY A 138 -8.95 2.87 -15.01
CA GLY A 138 -7.94 2.39 -14.07
C GLY A 138 -7.70 0.90 -14.22
N SER A 139 -7.03 0.34 -13.24
CA SER A 139 -6.74 -1.08 -13.14
C SER A 139 -7.41 -1.68 -11.91
N GLY A 140 -7.52 -2.99 -11.88
CA GLY A 140 -7.97 -3.74 -10.70
C GLY A 140 -7.25 -5.07 -10.58
N VAL A 141 -7.40 -5.71 -9.42
CA VAL A 141 -6.80 -7.00 -9.13
C VAL A 141 -7.88 -7.97 -8.65
N ILE A 142 -8.03 -9.10 -9.33
CA ILE A 142 -8.91 -10.20 -8.93
C ILE A 142 -8.28 -10.90 -7.72
N THR A 143 -8.96 -10.84 -6.58
CA THR A 143 -8.49 -11.40 -5.30
C THR A 143 -9.25 -12.66 -4.88
N LYS A 144 -10.43 -12.92 -5.47
CA LYS A 144 -11.15 -14.18 -5.33
C LYS A 144 -11.69 -14.65 -6.67
N SER A 145 -11.70 -15.97 -6.86
CA SER A 145 -12.10 -16.62 -8.11
C SER A 145 -13.58 -16.48 -8.45
N ASP A 146 -14.40 -16.03 -7.49
CA ASP A 146 -15.82 -15.74 -7.64
C ASP A 146 -16.09 -14.27 -8.04
N GLY A 147 -15.08 -13.51 -8.45
CA GLY A 147 -15.27 -12.16 -9.01
C GLY A 147 -15.09 -11.01 -8.03
N VAL A 148 -14.33 -11.19 -6.95
CA VAL A 148 -13.95 -10.06 -6.07
C VAL A 148 -12.73 -9.36 -6.64
N VAL A 149 -12.86 -8.06 -6.93
CA VAL A 149 -11.82 -7.22 -7.52
C VAL A 149 -11.50 -6.07 -6.58
N VAL A 150 -10.25 -5.88 -6.21
CA VAL A 150 -9.79 -4.67 -5.50
C VAL A 150 -9.26 -3.66 -6.51
N THR A 151 -9.52 -2.38 -6.28
CA THR A 151 -8.98 -1.25 -7.04
C THR A 151 -8.80 -0.06 -6.09
N ASN A 152 -8.37 1.08 -6.63
CA ASN A 152 -8.39 2.32 -5.86
C ASN A 152 -9.79 2.87 -5.69
N HIS A 153 -10.04 3.54 -4.58
CA HIS A 153 -11.32 4.21 -4.33
C HIS A 153 -11.56 5.31 -5.36
N HIS A 154 -10.57 6.17 -5.61
CA HIS A 154 -10.66 7.26 -6.58
C HIS A 154 -10.89 6.79 -8.02
N VAL A 155 -10.62 5.52 -8.37
CA VAL A 155 -10.91 4.99 -9.71
C VAL A 155 -12.42 4.86 -9.94
N ILE A 156 -13.19 4.67 -8.86
CA ILE A 156 -14.63 4.44 -8.91
C ILE A 156 -15.47 5.60 -8.30
N THR A 157 -14.80 6.61 -7.76
CA THR A 157 -15.39 7.82 -7.17
C THR A 157 -14.82 9.10 -7.78
N ASN A 158 -15.17 10.24 -7.21
CA ASN A 158 -14.73 11.57 -7.63
C ASN A 158 -15.25 11.98 -8.99
N ILE A 159 -16.45 11.50 -9.31
CA ILE A 159 -17.15 11.83 -10.53
C ILE A 159 -18.63 11.99 -10.23
N ILE A 160 -19.30 12.83 -11.00
CA ILE A 160 -20.75 13.04 -10.92
C ILE A 160 -21.48 11.83 -11.48
N GLU A 161 -22.48 11.35 -10.73
CA GLU A 161 -23.41 10.28 -11.12
C GLU A 161 -22.75 9.03 -11.76
N PRO A 162 -21.75 8.40 -11.11
CA PRO A 162 -21.22 7.14 -11.59
C PRO A 162 -22.34 6.10 -11.59
N SER A 163 -22.62 5.52 -12.75
CA SER A 163 -23.72 4.58 -12.93
C SER A 163 -23.22 3.14 -12.81
N TYR A 164 -22.19 2.80 -13.57
CA TYR A 164 -21.64 1.45 -13.61
C TYR A 164 -20.16 1.45 -14.00
N VAL A 165 -19.50 0.35 -13.66
CA VAL A 165 -18.16 0.00 -14.10
C VAL A 165 -18.24 -1.15 -15.10
N VAL A 166 -17.41 -1.10 -16.14
CA VAL A 166 -17.07 -2.25 -16.97
C VAL A 166 -15.69 -2.75 -16.57
N ILE A 167 -15.63 -4.00 -16.11
CA ILE A 167 -14.39 -4.70 -15.81
C ILE A 167 -14.02 -5.54 -17.02
N VAL A 168 -12.88 -5.23 -17.63
CA VAL A 168 -12.33 -5.96 -18.78
C VAL A 168 -11.19 -6.86 -18.31
N LEU A 169 -11.36 -8.17 -18.46
CA LEU A 169 -10.35 -9.16 -18.10
C LEU A 169 -9.20 -9.17 -19.12
N SER A 170 -8.06 -9.74 -18.73
CA SER A 170 -6.90 -9.91 -19.61
C SER A 170 -7.16 -10.76 -20.85
N ASP A 171 -8.24 -11.56 -20.85
CA ASP A 171 -8.70 -12.37 -21.98
C ASP A 171 -9.75 -11.65 -22.87
N GLY A 172 -10.05 -10.39 -22.57
CA GLY A 172 -10.98 -9.55 -23.32
C GLY A 172 -12.45 -9.66 -22.88
N ARG A 173 -12.81 -10.59 -21.99
CA ARG A 173 -14.18 -10.65 -21.45
C ARG A 173 -14.52 -9.38 -20.68
N LYS A 174 -15.71 -8.84 -20.91
CA LYS A 174 -16.22 -7.62 -20.26
C LYS A 174 -17.38 -7.93 -19.31
N PHE A 175 -17.36 -7.31 -18.14
CA PHE A 175 -18.40 -7.47 -17.13
C PHE A 175 -18.86 -6.12 -16.59
N LYS A 176 -20.14 -5.80 -16.78
CA LYS A 176 -20.76 -4.61 -16.20
C LYS A 176 -21.19 -4.88 -14.76
N THR A 177 -20.87 -3.97 -13.85
CA THR A 177 -21.31 -4.02 -12.44
C THR A 177 -21.43 -2.61 -11.87
N ASN A 178 -22.36 -2.43 -10.94
CA ASN A 178 -22.42 -1.25 -10.09
C ASN A 178 -22.20 -1.60 -8.61
N GLN A 179 -21.79 -2.84 -8.32
CA GLN A 179 -21.69 -3.36 -6.97
C GLN A 179 -20.33 -3.12 -6.35
N VAL A 180 -20.34 -2.37 -5.25
CA VAL A 180 -19.20 -2.18 -4.36
C VAL A 180 -19.48 -2.95 -3.06
N ILE A 181 -18.67 -3.95 -2.75
CA ILE A 181 -18.88 -4.84 -1.60
C ILE A 181 -17.99 -4.48 -0.40
N GLY A 182 -17.22 -3.42 -0.50
CA GLY A 182 -16.40 -2.88 0.59
C GLY A 182 -15.50 -1.76 0.07
N PHE A 183 -15.14 -0.82 0.93
CA PHE A 183 -14.21 0.26 0.62
C PHE A 183 -13.57 0.78 1.90
N ASP A 184 -12.51 1.55 1.72
CA ASP A 184 -11.75 2.25 2.76
C ASP A 184 -11.25 3.55 2.13
N ALA A 185 -12.06 4.60 2.25
CA ALA A 185 -11.85 5.88 1.58
C ALA A 185 -10.52 6.53 2.00
N ASP A 186 -10.24 6.55 3.31
CA ASP A 186 -9.00 7.10 3.90
C ASP A 186 -7.72 6.46 3.36
N ARG A 187 -7.83 5.23 2.84
CA ARG A 187 -6.71 4.45 2.29
C ARG A 187 -6.80 4.26 0.79
N ASP A 188 -7.73 4.95 0.14
CA ASP A 188 -7.97 4.89 -1.29
C ASP A 188 -8.15 3.45 -1.83
N LEU A 189 -8.96 2.63 -1.15
CA LEU A 189 -9.28 1.27 -1.59
C LEU A 189 -10.78 1.07 -1.79
N ALA A 190 -11.12 0.37 -2.87
CA ALA A 190 -12.47 -0.11 -3.14
C ALA A 190 -12.48 -1.56 -3.60
N VAL A 191 -13.60 -2.25 -3.33
CA VAL A 191 -13.79 -3.66 -3.67
C VAL A 191 -15.06 -3.82 -4.49
N LEU A 192 -14.89 -4.15 -5.77
CA LEU A 192 -15.97 -4.40 -6.71
C LEU A 192 -16.33 -5.88 -6.75
N LYS A 193 -17.58 -6.17 -7.15
CA LYS A 193 -18.07 -7.53 -7.38
C LYS A 193 -18.53 -7.74 -8.81
N ILE A 194 -17.97 -8.76 -9.46
CA ILE A 194 -18.50 -9.34 -10.70
C ILE A 194 -19.50 -10.43 -10.34
N ASN A 195 -20.70 -10.38 -10.90
CA ASN A 195 -21.75 -11.36 -10.68
C ASN A 195 -21.73 -12.48 -11.72
N GLY A 196 -22.22 -13.67 -11.34
CA GLY A 196 -22.41 -14.79 -12.25
C GLY A 196 -21.11 -15.43 -12.77
N VAL A 197 -19.97 -15.13 -12.16
CA VAL A 197 -18.66 -15.67 -12.55
C VAL A 197 -18.09 -16.62 -11.50
N SER A 198 -17.34 -17.59 -11.99
CA SER A 198 -16.53 -18.50 -11.16
C SER A 198 -15.25 -18.85 -11.92
N ASN A 199 -14.32 -19.51 -11.23
CA ASN A 199 -13.05 -19.97 -11.81
C ASN A 199 -12.16 -18.87 -12.41
N LEU A 200 -12.32 -17.62 -11.96
CA LEU A 200 -11.37 -16.57 -12.31
C LEU A 200 -10.02 -16.84 -11.65
N LYS A 201 -8.93 -16.44 -12.31
CA LYS A 201 -7.60 -16.48 -11.70
C LYS A 201 -7.51 -15.38 -10.65
N ALA A 202 -7.36 -15.79 -9.39
CA ALA A 202 -7.11 -14.88 -8.28
C ALA A 202 -5.60 -14.80 -7.97
N VAL A 203 -5.15 -13.62 -7.56
CA VAL A 203 -3.78 -13.43 -7.09
C VAL A 203 -3.51 -14.14 -5.76
N THR A 204 -2.23 -14.42 -5.50
CA THR A 204 -1.78 -14.74 -4.14
C THR A 204 -1.47 -13.43 -3.41
N LEU A 205 -2.10 -13.19 -2.25
CA LEU A 205 -1.81 -12.01 -1.43
C LEU A 205 -0.57 -12.28 -0.57
N GLY A 206 0.42 -11.40 -0.69
CA GLY A 206 1.64 -11.39 0.14
C GLY A 206 1.40 -10.73 1.49
N ASN A 207 2.47 -10.39 2.20
CA ASN A 207 2.42 -9.67 3.48
C ASN A 207 3.25 -8.38 3.40
N SER A 208 2.59 -7.23 3.28
CA SER A 208 3.26 -5.93 3.17
C SER A 208 4.08 -5.57 4.40
N SER A 209 3.75 -6.09 5.59
CA SER A 209 4.53 -5.84 6.81
C SER A 209 5.88 -6.56 6.84
N SER A 210 6.09 -7.56 5.98
CA SER A 210 7.33 -8.35 5.92
C SER A 210 8.32 -7.89 4.84
N ILE A 211 7.92 -6.94 3.99
CA ILE A 211 8.78 -6.46 2.90
C ILE A 211 9.96 -5.66 3.46
N LYS A 212 11.05 -5.63 2.69
CA LYS A 212 12.26 -4.89 3.03
C LYS A 212 12.64 -3.95 1.89
N THR A 213 13.16 -2.78 2.27
CA THR A 213 13.82 -1.88 1.31
C THR A 213 14.92 -2.63 0.56
N GLY A 214 15.02 -2.39 -0.75
CA GLY A 214 15.94 -3.07 -1.66
C GLY A 214 15.41 -4.39 -2.22
N GLU A 215 14.25 -4.89 -1.78
CA GLU A 215 13.64 -6.07 -2.40
C GLU A 215 13.11 -5.74 -3.80
N LYS A 216 13.25 -6.69 -4.72
CA LYS A 216 12.72 -6.61 -6.08
C LYS A 216 11.20 -6.54 -6.07
N SER A 217 10.64 -5.62 -6.85
CA SER A 217 9.21 -5.39 -7.01
C SER A 217 8.84 -5.30 -8.49
N PHE A 218 7.57 -5.57 -8.77
CA PHE A 218 6.99 -5.47 -10.10
C PHE A 218 5.66 -4.74 -10.01
N ALA A 219 5.43 -3.74 -10.85
CA ALA A 219 4.13 -3.12 -11.00
C ALA A 219 3.43 -3.72 -12.22
N LEU A 220 2.17 -4.13 -12.05
CA LEU A 220 1.30 -4.60 -13.11
C LEU A 220 0.02 -3.78 -13.14
N GLY A 221 -0.45 -3.47 -14.34
CA GLY A 221 -1.70 -2.78 -14.58
C GLY A 221 -2.11 -2.89 -16.05
N SER A 222 -3.18 -2.19 -16.40
CA SER A 222 -3.74 -2.14 -17.74
C SER A 222 -3.95 -0.70 -18.20
N PRO A 223 -2.89 0.12 -18.28
CA PRO A 223 -3.01 1.53 -18.67
C PRO A 223 -3.64 1.66 -20.06
N LEU A 224 -4.61 2.57 -20.21
CA LEU A 224 -5.30 2.87 -21.48
C LEU A 224 -5.94 1.64 -22.17
N GLY A 225 -6.32 0.62 -21.40
CA GLY A 225 -6.86 -0.64 -21.96
C GLY A 225 -5.79 -1.52 -22.62
N ILE A 226 -4.51 -1.11 -22.61
CA ILE A 226 -3.37 -1.95 -22.95
C ILE A 226 -3.15 -2.90 -21.78
N SER A 227 -3.95 -3.97 -21.74
CA SER A 227 -3.68 -5.12 -20.89
C SER A 227 -2.27 -5.63 -21.19
N ASN A 228 -1.60 -6.24 -20.19
CA ASN A 228 -0.25 -6.83 -20.30
C ASN A 228 0.95 -5.92 -20.01
N THR A 229 0.80 -4.84 -19.23
CA THR A 229 1.95 -4.04 -18.81
C THR A 229 2.54 -4.56 -17.51
N ILE A 230 3.85 -4.85 -17.53
CA ILE A 230 4.66 -5.11 -16.33
C ILE A 230 5.91 -4.25 -16.36
N THR A 231 6.21 -3.64 -15.22
CA THR A 231 7.47 -2.93 -15.00
C THR A 231 8.18 -3.50 -13.79
N GLU A 232 9.49 -3.30 -13.74
CA GLU A 232 10.36 -3.86 -12.72
C GLU A 232 11.08 -2.74 -11.98
N GLY A 233 11.24 -2.92 -10.67
CA GLY A 233 12.02 -2.02 -9.83
C GLY A 233 12.36 -2.66 -8.49
N ILE A 234 12.54 -1.81 -7.48
CA ILE A 234 12.75 -2.22 -6.09
C ILE A 234 11.79 -1.49 -5.16
N ILE A 235 11.64 -2.00 -3.94
CA ILE A 235 11.06 -1.26 -2.82
C ILE A 235 12.09 -0.24 -2.34
N SER A 236 11.82 1.04 -2.57
CA SER A 236 12.67 2.14 -2.11
C SER A 236 12.44 2.42 -0.63
N ASN A 237 11.18 2.43 -0.21
CA ASN A 237 10.78 2.61 1.17
C ASN A 237 9.49 1.83 1.42
N LYS A 238 9.45 1.07 2.51
CA LYS A 238 8.28 0.24 2.87
C LYS A 238 7.14 1.01 3.55
N SER A 239 7.38 2.26 3.96
CA SER A 239 6.45 3.07 4.74
C SER A 239 6.77 4.56 4.57
N VAL A 240 6.28 5.16 3.49
CA VAL A 240 6.31 6.61 3.26
C VAL A 240 5.00 7.21 3.72
N LYS A 241 5.04 8.25 4.54
CA LYS A 241 3.88 9.11 4.80
C LYS A 241 4.02 10.34 3.93
N LEU A 242 2.94 10.70 3.25
CA LEU A 242 2.83 12.00 2.59
C LEU A 242 2.14 12.97 3.56
N ASP A 243 2.40 14.26 3.38
CA ASP A 243 1.71 15.29 4.16
C ASP A 243 0.21 15.26 3.83
N GLY A 244 -0.63 15.45 4.84
CA GLY A 244 -2.09 15.32 4.72
C GLY A 244 -2.63 13.89 4.77
N ASP A 245 -1.81 12.86 4.51
CA ASP A 245 -2.25 11.47 4.49
C ASP A 245 -2.13 10.77 5.85
N SER A 246 -3.24 10.15 6.28
CA SER A 246 -3.31 9.45 7.56
C SER A 246 -2.56 8.10 7.55
N THR A 247 -2.27 7.53 6.37
CA THR A 247 -1.70 6.18 6.26
C THR A 247 -0.47 6.07 5.35
N PRO A 248 0.53 5.25 5.74
CA PRO A 248 1.75 5.13 4.96
C PRO A 248 1.61 4.21 3.73
N TYR A 249 2.33 4.59 2.67
CA TYR A 249 2.47 3.87 1.40
C TYR A 249 3.75 3.03 1.33
N ILE A 250 3.77 2.11 0.38
CA ILE A 250 4.98 1.47 -0.13
C ILE A 250 5.48 2.32 -1.30
N GLN A 251 6.74 2.76 -1.25
CA GLN A 251 7.41 3.41 -2.36
C GLN A 251 8.23 2.40 -3.17
N SER A 252 8.10 2.45 -4.48
CA SER A 252 8.84 1.63 -5.43
C SER A 252 9.42 2.44 -6.57
N THR A 253 10.55 1.98 -7.10
CA THR A 253 11.11 2.52 -8.36
C THR A 253 10.48 1.90 -9.60
N ALA A 254 9.63 0.88 -9.48
CA ALA A 254 9.01 0.23 -10.64
C ALA A 254 8.14 1.26 -11.38
N PRO A 255 8.44 1.59 -12.66
CA PRO A 255 7.73 2.64 -13.36
C PRO A 255 6.22 2.40 -13.40
N ILE A 256 5.44 3.42 -13.04
CA ILE A 256 3.99 3.44 -13.26
C ILE A 256 3.62 4.70 -14.04
N SER A 257 2.40 4.73 -14.54
CA SER A 257 1.83 5.79 -15.37
C SER A 257 0.33 5.86 -15.12
N SER A 258 -0.31 6.90 -15.63
CA SER A 258 -1.78 7.00 -15.62
C SER A 258 -2.41 5.71 -16.16
N GLY A 259 -3.44 5.23 -15.46
CA GLY A 259 -4.11 3.96 -15.74
C GLY A 259 -3.57 2.73 -14.98
N ASN A 260 -2.39 2.82 -14.33
CA ASN A 260 -1.91 1.77 -13.42
C ASN A 260 -2.56 1.82 -12.02
N SER A 261 -3.25 2.92 -11.65
CA SER A 261 -4.01 3.04 -10.40
C SER A 261 -4.95 1.85 -10.23
N GLY A 262 -4.89 1.19 -9.08
CA GLY A 262 -5.67 0.01 -8.74
C GLY A 262 -5.04 -1.30 -9.21
N GLY A 263 -3.92 -1.23 -9.94
CA GLY A 263 -3.10 -2.37 -10.34
C GLY A 263 -2.31 -2.98 -9.18
N ALA A 264 -1.53 -4.02 -9.46
CA ALA A 264 -0.79 -4.75 -8.42
C ALA A 264 0.68 -4.31 -8.31
N LEU A 265 1.14 -4.08 -7.08
CA LEU A 265 2.56 -4.13 -6.73
C LEU A 265 2.88 -5.53 -6.21
N VAL A 266 3.87 -6.19 -6.80
CA VAL A 266 4.13 -7.63 -6.63
C VAL A 266 5.57 -7.88 -6.22
N ASN A 267 5.79 -8.80 -5.28
CA ASN A 267 7.13 -9.21 -4.86
C ASN A 267 7.76 -10.25 -5.82
N LYS A 268 9.03 -10.58 -5.58
CA LYS A 268 9.76 -11.64 -6.34
C LYS A 268 9.18 -13.05 -6.29
N PHE A 269 8.11 -13.30 -5.54
CA PHE A 269 7.42 -14.60 -5.49
C PHE A 269 6.10 -14.60 -6.26
N GLY A 270 5.75 -13.48 -6.92
CA GLY A 270 4.47 -13.32 -7.60
C GLY A 270 3.31 -13.18 -6.63
N GLU A 271 3.54 -12.54 -5.49
CA GLU A 271 2.53 -12.25 -4.46
C GLU A 271 2.29 -10.74 -4.41
N VAL A 272 1.03 -10.34 -4.37
CA VAL A 272 0.65 -8.92 -4.31
C VAL A 272 0.96 -8.38 -2.92
N ILE A 273 1.81 -7.35 -2.86
CA ILE A 273 2.24 -6.67 -1.63
C ILE A 273 1.66 -5.25 -1.52
N GLY A 274 1.13 -4.69 -2.60
CA GLY A 274 0.40 -3.43 -2.57
C GLY A 274 -0.50 -3.24 -3.78
N ILE A 275 -1.33 -2.21 -3.74
CA ILE A 275 -2.16 -1.73 -4.85
C ILE A 275 -1.57 -0.42 -5.34
N ASN A 276 -1.18 -0.36 -6.62
CA ASN A 276 -0.50 0.81 -7.19
C ASN A 276 -1.43 2.03 -7.13
N VAL A 277 -0.88 3.19 -6.74
CA VAL A 277 -1.53 4.50 -6.83
C VAL A 277 -0.72 5.29 -7.86
N ALA A 278 -1.30 5.65 -9.00
CA ALA A 278 -0.61 6.54 -9.93
C ALA A 278 -0.60 7.94 -9.30
N THR A 279 0.57 8.43 -8.88
CA THR A 279 0.70 9.74 -8.24
C THR A 279 1.56 10.68 -9.08
N LEU A 280 1.16 11.95 -9.18
CA LEU A 280 1.96 13.09 -9.63
C LEU A 280 2.75 13.66 -8.44
N ILE A 281 3.71 12.92 -7.86
CA ILE A 281 4.70 13.57 -6.99
C ILE A 281 5.79 14.11 -7.90
N GLU A 282 6.19 15.37 -7.70
CA GLU A 282 7.38 15.96 -8.31
C GLU A 282 8.63 15.18 -7.85
N GLY A 283 8.93 14.09 -8.56
CA GLY A 283 10.00 13.17 -8.18
C GLY A 283 10.09 11.98 -9.14
N GLN A 284 11.17 11.89 -9.91
CA GLN A 284 11.36 10.76 -10.82
C GLN A 284 11.46 9.44 -10.05
N ASN A 285 10.71 8.42 -10.49
CA ASN A 285 10.70 7.07 -9.91
C ASN A 285 10.22 6.99 -8.44
N MET A 286 9.37 7.91 -8.01
CA MET A 286 8.69 7.88 -6.72
C MET A 286 7.27 7.35 -6.86
N ASN A 287 7.16 6.04 -7.11
CA ASN A 287 5.86 5.41 -7.35
C ASN A 287 5.32 4.82 -6.05
N LEU A 288 4.02 5.03 -5.77
CA LEU A 288 3.40 4.61 -4.51
C LEU A 288 2.44 3.44 -4.70
N ALA A 289 2.31 2.65 -3.65
CA ALA A 289 1.31 1.60 -3.56
C ALA A 289 0.76 1.49 -2.14
N ILE A 290 -0.56 1.32 -2.04
CA ILE A 290 -1.25 1.08 -0.77
C ILE A 290 -0.88 -0.33 -0.29
N PRO A 291 -0.37 -0.51 0.95
CA PRO A 291 -0.03 -1.81 1.50
C PRO A 291 -1.19 -2.81 1.44
N ILE A 292 -0.95 -4.02 0.89
CA ILE A 292 -2.01 -5.03 0.70
C ILE A 292 -2.68 -5.48 2.01
N ASN A 293 -1.99 -5.32 3.15
CA ASN A 293 -2.57 -5.64 4.44
C ASN A 293 -3.73 -4.71 4.84
N TYR A 294 -3.85 -3.52 4.25
CA TYR A 294 -5.03 -2.67 4.44
C TYR A 294 -6.26 -3.25 3.74
N TYR A 295 -6.12 -3.71 2.49
CA TYR A 295 -7.19 -4.43 1.79
C TYR A 295 -7.71 -5.63 2.61
N LYS A 296 -6.82 -6.40 3.25
CA LYS A 296 -7.23 -7.54 4.09
C LYS A 296 -8.07 -7.17 5.31
N LYS A 297 -8.06 -5.91 5.74
CA LYS A 297 -8.85 -5.41 6.87
C LYS A 297 -10.24 -4.92 6.44
N ILE A 298 -10.46 -4.70 5.15
CA ILE A 298 -11.76 -4.26 4.64
C ILE A 298 -12.79 -5.37 4.88
N LYS A 299 -13.85 -5.02 5.62
CA LYS A 299 -14.99 -5.91 5.81
C LYS A 299 -15.81 -5.92 4.53
N LEU A 300 -15.92 -7.08 3.91
CA LEU A 300 -16.80 -7.27 2.76
C LEU A 300 -18.24 -7.41 3.29
N THR A 301 -19.14 -6.53 2.84
CA THR A 301 -20.52 -6.42 3.30
C THR A 301 -21.50 -6.67 2.15
N SER A 302 -22.80 -6.55 2.41
CA SER A 302 -23.83 -6.54 1.37
C SER A 302 -23.49 -5.48 0.31
N PRO A 303 -23.72 -5.75 -0.99
CA PRO A 303 -23.34 -4.82 -2.05
C PRO A 303 -23.98 -3.43 -1.85
N ASN A 304 -23.14 -2.40 -1.75
CA ASN A 304 -23.51 -1.02 -2.02
C ASN A 304 -23.50 -0.77 -3.54
N THR A 305 -24.14 0.31 -3.97
CA THR A 305 -24.03 0.81 -5.35
C THR A 305 -22.88 1.80 -5.47
N LEU A 306 -22.30 1.93 -6.67
CA LEU A 306 -21.32 2.99 -6.98
C LEU A 306 -21.85 4.37 -6.60
N LEU A 307 -23.12 4.65 -6.92
CA LEU A 307 -23.77 5.89 -6.53
C LEU A 307 -23.79 6.08 -5.01
N ASN A 308 -24.09 5.04 -4.24
CA ASN A 308 -24.08 5.13 -2.78
C ASN A 308 -22.67 5.28 -2.21
N VAL A 309 -21.66 4.63 -2.78
CA VAL A 309 -20.27 4.79 -2.31
C VAL A 309 -19.73 6.17 -2.64
N ASN A 310 -19.99 6.65 -3.85
CA ASN A 310 -19.64 8.00 -4.25
C ASN A 310 -20.40 9.03 -3.39
N ARG A 311 -21.70 8.81 -3.15
CA ARG A 311 -22.46 9.61 -2.18
C ARG A 311 -21.89 9.49 -0.79
N LEU A 312 -21.49 8.33 -0.26
CA LEU A 312 -20.93 8.20 1.09
C LEU A 312 -19.55 8.84 1.24
N TYR A 313 -18.76 8.81 0.18
CA TYR A 313 -17.50 9.54 0.12
C TYR A 313 -17.75 11.06 0.15
N TYR A 314 -18.86 11.49 -0.45
CA TYR A 314 -19.31 12.87 -0.50
C TYR A 314 -20.52 13.14 0.42
N ALA A 315 -20.74 12.31 1.46
CA ALA A 315 -22.08 12.13 2.06
C ALA A 315 -22.71 13.30 2.76
N PRO A 316 -21.97 14.35 3.15
CA PRO A 316 -22.67 15.47 3.72
C PRO A 316 -23.20 16.47 2.67
N LEU A 317 -23.01 16.28 1.35
CA LEU A 317 -23.40 17.29 0.33
C LEU A 317 -24.94 17.46 0.12
N SER A 318 -25.79 17.17 1.11
CA SER A 318 -27.25 17.33 0.95
C SER A 318 -28.04 17.62 2.24
N GLY A 319 -28.70 18.80 2.33
CA GLY A 319 -29.89 18.97 3.19
C GLY A 319 -30.31 20.24 4.02
N GLU A 320 -30.30 21.52 3.59
CA GLU A 320 -30.75 22.69 4.41
C GLU A 320 -29.98 23.03 5.71
N GLY A 321 -29.27 24.18 5.75
CA GLY A 321 -28.77 24.75 7.02
C GLY A 321 -27.90 26.00 6.87
N THR A 322 -27.67 26.68 8.00
CA THR A 322 -26.55 27.62 8.16
C THR A 322 -25.42 26.83 8.79
N ILE A 323 -24.24 26.80 8.17
CA ILE A 323 -23.02 26.33 8.83
C ILE A 323 -22.45 27.51 9.60
N GLU A 324 -22.38 27.37 10.92
CA GLU A 324 -21.57 28.25 11.78
C GLU A 324 -20.28 27.47 12.08
N GLU A 325 -19.18 27.95 11.53
CA GLU A 325 -17.86 27.33 11.66
C GLU A 325 -17.13 27.99 12.85
N GLU A 326 -16.58 27.14 13.74
CA GLU A 326 -15.93 27.52 15.02
C GLU A 326 -14.42 27.19 15.03
N GLU A 327 -13.88 26.49 14.01
CA GLU A 327 -12.49 26.00 13.93
C GLU A 327 -12.02 25.87 12.46
N PRO A 328 -10.77 26.22 12.14
CA PRO A 328 -10.30 26.35 10.76
C PRO A 328 -10.26 25.02 10.01
N ASN A 329 -10.70 25.03 8.75
CA ASN A 329 -10.70 23.86 7.87
C ASN A 329 -9.73 24.02 6.68
N ASP A 330 -8.47 24.31 7.00
CA ASP A 330 -7.30 24.61 6.14
C ASP A 330 -7.00 23.70 4.93
N LEU A 331 -7.72 22.59 4.73
CA LEU A 331 -7.48 21.65 3.63
C LEU A 331 -8.80 21.22 2.97
N PRO A 332 -8.83 20.99 1.64
CA PRO A 332 -10.03 20.55 0.93
C PRO A 332 -10.68 19.26 1.46
N LYS A 333 -9.89 18.38 2.09
CA LYS A 333 -10.38 17.13 2.69
C LYS A 333 -11.11 17.35 4.04
N ASP A 334 -10.84 18.49 4.68
CA ASP A 334 -11.38 18.89 5.97
C ASP A 334 -12.56 19.87 5.77
N SER A 335 -12.92 20.17 4.51
CA SER A 335 -13.94 21.14 4.13
C SER A 335 -15.28 20.90 4.82
N ASP A 336 -15.89 21.96 5.33
CA ASP A 336 -17.28 21.93 5.75
C ASP A 336 -18.23 21.86 4.56
N ILE A 337 -19.39 21.24 4.74
CA ILE A 337 -20.17 20.77 3.60
C ILE A 337 -21.56 21.39 3.56
N LEU A 338 -21.86 22.04 2.44
CA LEU A 338 -23.08 22.82 2.24
C LEU A 338 -24.25 21.97 1.77
N GLU A 339 -25.42 22.33 2.30
CA GLU A 339 -26.62 21.53 2.16
C GLU A 339 -27.73 22.27 1.36
N TYR A 340 -28.04 21.73 0.17
CA TYR A 340 -28.77 22.30 -1.00
C TYR A 340 -29.99 23.26 -0.86
N LYS A 341 -30.79 23.29 0.22
CA LYS A 341 -32.12 23.97 0.17
C LYS A 341 -32.22 25.30 0.93
N LYS A 342 -31.07 25.90 1.27
CA LYS A 342 -30.88 27.32 1.63
C LYS A 342 -29.39 27.52 1.79
N ASN A 343 -28.69 27.72 0.67
CA ASN A 343 -27.24 27.74 0.65
C ASN A 343 -26.75 29.08 1.21
N HIS A 344 -26.48 29.12 2.50
CA HIS A 344 -26.02 30.30 3.20
C HIS A 344 -24.90 29.87 4.16
N ILE A 345 -23.67 30.33 3.90
CA ILE A 345 -22.50 30.00 4.73
C ILE A 345 -22.31 31.12 5.75
N LYS A 346 -21.97 30.77 6.97
CA LYS A 346 -21.51 31.73 7.96
C LYS A 346 -20.18 31.24 8.53
N ALA A 347 -19.13 31.57 7.79
CA ALA A 347 -17.74 31.27 8.15
C ALA A 347 -17.20 32.33 9.11
N THR A 348 -16.44 31.93 10.13
CA THR A 348 -15.79 32.87 11.05
C THR A 348 -14.28 32.68 10.98
N ILE A 349 -13.65 33.41 10.06
CA ILE A 349 -12.21 33.32 9.88
C ILE A 349 -11.50 34.00 11.07
N SER A 350 -10.80 33.19 11.85
CA SER A 350 -10.30 33.61 13.17
C SER A 350 -8.93 34.30 13.12
N ASN A 351 -8.19 34.18 12.01
CA ASN A 351 -6.81 34.65 11.87
C ASN A 351 -6.53 35.30 10.49
N ASN A 352 -5.46 36.11 10.41
CA ASN A 352 -5.09 36.88 9.23
C ASN A 352 -4.50 36.05 8.06
N ASP A 353 -4.16 34.78 8.31
CA ASP A 353 -3.57 33.82 7.37
C ASP A 353 -4.31 32.47 7.52
N ASP A 354 -5.57 32.43 7.11
CA ASP A 354 -6.48 31.30 7.34
C ASP A 354 -7.27 31.03 6.05
N PHE A 355 -7.44 29.76 5.71
CA PHE A 355 -8.12 29.30 4.50
C PHE A 355 -9.21 28.35 4.87
N ASP A 356 -10.44 28.67 4.49
CA ASP A 356 -11.55 27.75 4.71
C ASP A 356 -12.09 27.17 3.41
N TYR A 357 -12.29 25.87 3.39
CA TYR A 357 -12.83 25.12 2.27
C TYR A 357 -14.27 24.69 2.55
N TYR A 358 -15.13 24.87 1.55
CA TYR A 358 -16.51 24.42 1.59
C TYR A 358 -16.88 23.62 0.34
N ALA A 359 -17.55 22.48 0.49
CA ALA A 359 -17.97 21.67 -0.65
C ALA A 359 -19.49 21.68 -0.86
N PHE A 360 -19.94 21.66 -2.12
CA PHE A 360 -21.37 21.53 -2.47
C PHE A 360 -21.61 20.67 -3.72
N LEU A 361 -22.81 20.07 -3.82
CA LEU A 361 -23.25 19.28 -4.96
C LEU A 361 -24.37 20.00 -5.73
N LEU A 362 -24.16 20.16 -7.03
CA LEU A 362 -25.20 20.47 -8.00
C LEU A 362 -25.74 19.18 -8.61
N THR A 363 -27.03 18.93 -8.43
CA THR A 363 -27.71 17.74 -9.00
C THR A 363 -28.26 17.99 -10.40
N GLU A 364 -28.33 19.25 -10.80
CA GLU A 364 -28.74 19.71 -12.12
C GLU A 364 -27.91 20.93 -12.51
N GLU A 365 -27.93 21.29 -13.80
CA GLU A 365 -27.29 22.51 -14.26
C GLU A 365 -27.89 23.71 -13.54
N SER A 366 -27.07 24.48 -12.82
CA SER A 366 -27.54 25.55 -11.93
C SER A 366 -26.70 26.81 -12.13
N THR A 367 -27.29 27.96 -11.86
CA THR A 367 -26.54 29.21 -11.72
C THR A 367 -26.11 29.34 -10.27
N VAL A 368 -24.80 29.40 -10.03
CA VAL A 368 -24.24 29.58 -8.69
C VAL A 368 -23.84 31.03 -8.52
N LYS A 369 -24.40 31.68 -7.50
CA LYS A 369 -24.02 33.01 -7.04
C LYS A 369 -23.28 32.89 -5.72
N ILE A 370 -22.10 33.47 -5.65
CA ILE A 370 -21.32 33.53 -4.41
C ILE A 370 -21.22 35.01 -4.06
N GLU A 371 -21.60 35.37 -2.82
CA GLU A 371 -21.44 36.71 -2.28
C GLU A 371 -20.85 36.65 -0.86
N SER A 372 -19.61 37.09 -0.70
CA SER A 372 -18.93 37.16 0.60
C SER A 372 -18.93 38.59 1.14
N TYR A 373 -19.14 38.76 2.45
CA TYR A 373 -19.20 40.07 3.11
C TYR A 373 -18.47 40.10 4.47
N ALA A 374 -17.63 41.11 4.70
CA ALA A 374 -17.01 41.36 6.02
C ALA A 374 -18.02 41.96 7.02
N LEU A 375 -18.15 41.42 8.24
CA LEU A 375 -19.13 41.96 9.22
C LEU A 375 -18.67 43.27 9.87
N ASP A 376 -17.37 43.53 9.93
CA ASP A 376 -16.81 44.80 10.39
C ASP A 376 -16.34 45.65 9.21
N ALA A 377 -16.97 46.82 9.04
CA ALA A 377 -16.67 47.77 7.99
C ALA A 377 -15.29 48.45 8.11
N ASN A 378 -14.61 48.28 9.26
CA ASN A 378 -13.28 48.84 9.50
C ASN A 378 -12.13 47.88 9.18
N LEU A 379 -12.44 46.63 8.80
CA LEU A 379 -11.42 45.67 8.38
C LEU A 379 -10.71 46.17 7.11
N GLN A 380 -9.38 46.10 7.13
CA GLN A 380 -8.53 46.37 5.96
C GLN A 380 -7.77 45.09 5.59
N GLY A 381 -7.88 44.65 4.34
CA GLY A 381 -7.28 43.43 3.83
C GLY A 381 -7.89 43.00 2.51
N GLU A 382 -7.20 42.12 1.80
CA GLU A 382 -7.68 41.45 0.59
C GLU A 382 -8.54 40.25 0.98
N TYR A 383 -9.63 40.05 0.26
CA TYR A 383 -10.49 38.90 0.44
C TYR A 383 -10.92 38.40 -0.93
N SER A 384 -10.88 37.10 -1.08
CA SER A 384 -11.21 36.44 -2.34
C SER A 384 -11.78 35.07 -2.06
N PHE A 385 -12.43 34.53 -3.07
CA PHE A 385 -12.72 33.10 -3.10
C PHE A 385 -12.30 32.53 -4.45
N GLU A 386 -11.96 31.26 -4.43
CA GLU A 386 -11.72 30.47 -5.63
C GLU A 386 -12.65 29.26 -5.61
N LEU A 387 -13.23 28.95 -6.76
CA LEU A 387 -14.15 27.83 -6.95
C LEU A 387 -13.46 26.79 -7.82
N TYR A 388 -13.36 25.57 -7.30
CA TYR A 388 -12.75 24.43 -7.96
C TYR A 388 -13.78 23.36 -8.31
N ASP A 389 -13.50 22.61 -9.37
CA ASP A 389 -14.15 21.32 -9.60
C ASP A 389 -13.51 20.20 -8.74
N VAL A 390 -14.06 18.99 -8.81
CA VAL A 390 -13.53 17.81 -8.09
C VAL A 390 -12.11 17.37 -8.49
N ASN A 391 -11.59 17.89 -9.60
CA ASN A 391 -10.24 17.59 -10.07
C ASN A 391 -9.23 18.65 -9.61
N GLY A 392 -9.69 19.69 -8.90
CA GLY A 392 -8.87 20.81 -8.48
C GLY A 392 -8.62 21.82 -9.59
N GLU A 393 -9.41 21.80 -10.68
CA GLU A 393 -9.34 22.83 -11.71
C GLU A 393 -10.21 24.03 -11.28
N THR A 394 -9.63 25.23 -11.30
CA THR A 394 -10.36 26.48 -11.08
C THR A 394 -11.44 26.65 -12.15
N VAL A 395 -12.69 26.79 -11.70
CA VAL A 395 -13.85 27.03 -12.57
C VAL A 395 -14.39 28.45 -12.44
N ASP A 396 -14.13 29.13 -11.32
CA ASP A 396 -14.56 30.50 -11.06
C ASP A 396 -13.81 31.12 -9.87
N TRP A 397 -13.89 32.43 -9.70
CA TRP A 397 -13.26 33.15 -8.59
C TRP A 397 -13.87 34.56 -8.43
N GLY A 398 -13.71 35.17 -7.26
CA GLY A 398 -14.19 36.54 -7.01
C GLY A 398 -13.15 37.42 -6.35
N GLU A 399 -12.95 38.62 -6.90
CA GLU A 399 -12.01 39.64 -6.40
C GLU A 399 -12.64 40.59 -5.36
N GLU A 400 -11.76 41.38 -4.72
CA GLU A 400 -12.18 42.44 -3.83
C GLU A 400 -12.95 43.57 -4.53
N GLU A 401 -14.18 43.83 -4.08
CA GLU A 401 -14.95 45.04 -4.40
C GLU A 401 -15.48 45.72 -3.13
N ARG A 402 -15.85 47.00 -3.25
CA ARG A 402 -16.57 47.75 -2.21
C ARG A 402 -17.99 48.06 -2.67
N ASP A 403 -18.99 47.70 -1.87
CA ASP A 403 -20.38 48.05 -2.15
C ASP A 403 -20.66 49.55 -1.95
N ALA A 404 -21.88 49.98 -2.31
CA ALA A 404 -22.33 51.37 -2.18
C ALA A 404 -22.34 51.90 -0.73
N THR A 405 -22.20 51.03 0.28
CA THR A 405 -22.11 51.37 1.70
C THR A 405 -20.67 51.38 2.22
N GLY A 406 -19.69 51.04 1.37
CA GLY A 406 -18.27 50.97 1.69
C GLY A 406 -17.81 49.63 2.26
N LYS A 407 -18.70 48.63 2.32
CA LYS A 407 -18.42 47.28 2.81
C LYS A 407 -17.66 46.49 1.76
N ILE A 408 -16.74 45.64 2.20
CA ILE A 408 -15.92 44.74 1.38
C ILE A 408 -16.79 43.53 0.92
N VAL A 409 -16.95 43.29 -0.40
CA VAL A 409 -17.96 42.37 -1.01
C VAL A 409 -17.50 41.58 -2.25
N SER A 410 -17.32 40.26 -2.22
CA SER A 410 -16.73 39.49 -3.35
C SER A 410 -17.82 38.68 -3.94
N LYS A 411 -17.96 38.78 -5.26
CA LYS A 411 -19.13 38.29 -5.96
C LYS A 411 -18.73 37.57 -7.22
N SER A 412 -19.38 36.44 -7.47
CA SER A 412 -19.44 35.85 -8.79
C SER A 412 -20.82 35.25 -9.05
N GLU A 413 -21.17 35.17 -10.33
CA GLU A 413 -22.33 34.45 -10.84
C GLU A 413 -21.88 33.61 -12.04
N THR A 414 -21.85 32.30 -11.88
CA THR A 414 -21.41 31.38 -12.93
C THR A 414 -22.39 30.24 -13.13
N LYS A 415 -22.49 29.77 -14.38
CA LYS A 415 -23.37 28.67 -14.73
C LYS A 415 -22.60 27.37 -14.69
N LEU A 416 -22.97 26.48 -13.78
CA LEU A 416 -22.26 25.24 -13.54
C LEU A 416 -23.10 24.03 -13.94
N PRO A 417 -22.51 23.04 -14.64
CA PRO A 417 -23.17 21.76 -14.84
C PRO A 417 -23.40 21.02 -13.51
N PRO A 418 -24.20 19.94 -13.51
CA PRO A 418 -24.28 19.04 -12.36
C PRO A 418 -22.86 18.59 -11.98
N GLY A 419 -22.50 18.75 -10.72
CA GLY A 419 -21.09 18.88 -10.33
C GLY A 419 -20.90 18.88 -8.82
N ILE A 420 -19.78 18.34 -8.35
CA ILE A 420 -19.32 18.67 -6.99
C ILE A 420 -18.28 19.78 -7.15
N TYR A 421 -18.39 20.79 -6.30
CA TYR A 421 -17.54 21.95 -6.33
C TYR A 421 -17.01 22.25 -4.93
N ILE A 422 -15.82 22.82 -4.88
CA ILE A 422 -15.15 23.23 -3.65
C ILE A 422 -14.93 24.73 -3.76
N ILE A 423 -15.33 25.48 -2.74
CA ILE A 423 -15.05 26.90 -2.59
C ILE A 423 -13.96 27.03 -1.55
N GLU A 424 -12.87 27.67 -1.91
CA GLU A 424 -11.85 28.14 -0.98
C GLU A 424 -12.11 29.62 -0.69
N PHE A 425 -12.18 29.97 0.59
CA PHE A 425 -12.17 31.35 1.04
C PHE A 425 -10.81 31.68 1.61
N ALA A 426 -10.23 32.77 1.11
CA ALA A 426 -8.96 33.28 1.57
C ALA A 426 -9.12 34.71 2.08
N THR A 427 -8.57 34.99 3.26
CA THR A 427 -8.41 36.36 3.75
C THR A 427 -6.93 36.68 3.92
N TYR A 428 -6.54 37.86 3.45
CA TYR A 428 -5.20 38.40 3.65
C TYR A 428 -5.34 39.79 4.30
N LEU A 429 -5.32 39.84 5.63
CA LEU A 429 -5.51 41.07 6.38
C LEU A 429 -4.22 41.92 6.38
N ASP A 430 -4.30 43.14 5.87
CA ASP A 430 -3.18 44.07 5.88
C ASP A 430 -3.04 44.65 7.30
N THR A 431 -1.86 44.42 7.89
CA THR A 431 -1.28 45.12 9.05
C THR A 431 -1.41 44.55 10.47
N THR A 432 -0.44 45.01 11.26
CA THR A 432 0.02 44.74 12.63
C THR A 432 -1.00 44.89 13.76
N GLN A 433 -2.30 44.86 13.49
CA GLN A 433 -3.36 44.83 14.51
C GLN A 433 -4.06 43.48 14.47
N VAL A 434 -3.75 42.65 15.47
CA VAL A 434 -4.45 41.38 15.72
C VAL A 434 -5.85 41.71 16.21
N PHE A 435 -6.85 41.68 15.34
CA PHE A 435 -8.24 41.61 15.76
C PHE A 435 -8.47 40.18 16.26
N SER A 436 -8.65 40.01 17.57
CA SER A 436 -9.09 38.72 18.11
C SER A 436 -10.55 38.50 17.66
N ASN A 437 -10.73 37.66 16.64
CA ASN A 437 -12.00 37.26 16.03
C ASN A 437 -12.61 38.31 15.08
N SER A 438 -12.18 38.29 13.82
CA SER A 438 -12.88 38.96 12.73
C SER A 438 -14.02 38.06 12.24
N ALA A 439 -15.28 38.46 12.40
CA ALA A 439 -16.40 37.66 11.93
C ALA A 439 -16.77 38.03 10.49
N TYR A 440 -17.09 37.04 9.65
CA TYR A 440 -17.54 37.23 8.28
C TYR A 440 -18.89 36.53 8.06
N ASN A 441 -19.64 36.95 7.04
CA ASN A 441 -20.84 36.24 6.58
C ASN A 441 -20.73 36.04 5.08
N THR A 442 -20.78 34.79 4.62
CA THR A 442 -20.65 34.47 3.20
C THR A 442 -21.88 33.76 2.66
N THR A 443 -22.69 34.45 1.88
CA THR A 443 -23.86 33.81 1.27
C THR A 443 -23.46 33.14 -0.04
N VAL A 444 -23.67 31.82 -0.16
CA VAL A 444 -23.50 31.10 -1.42
C VAL A 444 -24.87 30.74 -1.96
N GLU A 445 -25.52 31.63 -2.69
CA GLU A 445 -26.83 31.36 -3.25
C GLU A 445 -26.73 30.51 -4.53
N VAL A 446 -27.23 29.28 -4.48
CA VAL A 446 -27.42 28.47 -5.70
C VAL A 446 -28.83 28.69 -6.21
N ILE A 447 -28.95 29.24 -7.42
CA ILE A 447 -30.21 29.39 -8.13
C ILE A 447 -30.34 28.23 -9.11
N THR A 448 -31.23 27.29 -8.79
CA THR A 448 -31.58 26.17 -9.66
C THR A 448 -32.60 26.66 -10.69
N GLN A 449 -32.39 26.34 -11.98
CA GLN A 449 -33.31 26.74 -13.06
C GLN A 449 -34.50 25.80 -13.21
#